data_AF-A0A7D9J108-F1
#
_entry.id   AF-A0A7D9J108-F1
#
_cell.length_a   1.000
_cell.length_b   1.000
_cell.length_c   1.000
_cell.angle_alpha   90.00
_cell.angle_beta   90.00
_cell.angle_gamma   90.00
#
_symmetry.space_group_name_H-M   'P 1'
#
loop_
_entity.id
_entity.type
_entity.pdbx_description
1 polymer ?
#
loop_
_entity_poly.entity_id
_entity_poly.type
_entity_poly.pdbx_seq_one_letter_code
_entity_poly.pdbx_strand_id
1 'polypeptide(L)'
;CPVCGNGEEPIWTNQKCLCRKINNCGVPPVCVTGRRGSQCDQPDCWPCQGCSGNGVCVTDSSCRSRCLCRRRWQGRCCERRRRICMCGDPHLETLDGIEFDYFGIGEFWNCKSIANDFGMQIRFFAYNGASLTGAVALKLADNVVTITTPPVSLPGDLPRLRINGALQNLSTHDIFAFANDSIKLNVFNPGNRTDSDSVQ
;
A
#
# COMPACT_ATOMS: atom_id res chain seq x y z
N CYS A 1 24.04 21.41 -20.97
CA CYS A 1 23.75 22.06 -19.68
C CYS A 1 24.39 23.43 -19.69
N PRO A 2 23.81 24.46 -19.05
CA PRO A 2 24.51 25.72 -18.82
C PRO A 2 25.81 25.45 -18.04
N VAL A 3 26.84 26.28 -18.27
CA VAL A 3 28.04 26.28 -17.43
C VAL A 3 27.64 26.90 -16.08
N CYS A 4 27.78 26.12 -15.00
CA CYS A 4 27.40 26.57 -13.66
C CYS A 4 28.49 27.43 -13.02
N GLY A 5 28.09 28.37 -12.17
CA GLY A 5 29.03 29.23 -11.44
C GLY A 5 29.85 28.46 -10.40
N ASN A 6 30.88 29.10 -9.86
CA ASN A 6 31.69 28.51 -8.78
C ASN A 6 30.81 28.14 -7.58
N GLY A 7 30.91 26.88 -7.14
CA GLY A 7 30.07 26.34 -6.06
C GLY A 7 28.69 25.91 -6.53
N GLU A 8 28.47 25.70 -7.83
CA GLU A 8 27.26 25.11 -8.39
C GLU A 8 27.58 23.92 -9.30
N GLU A 9 26.67 22.94 -9.35
CA GLU A 9 26.80 21.77 -10.23
C GLU A 9 25.58 21.65 -11.18
N PRO A 10 25.78 21.16 -12.42
CA PRO A 10 24.69 20.93 -13.35
C PRO A 10 23.91 19.67 -12.95
N ILE A 11 22.59 19.82 -12.77
CA ILE A 11 21.68 18.71 -12.50
C ILE A 11 20.61 18.61 -13.59
N TRP A 12 20.22 17.39 -13.92
CA TRP A 12 19.16 17.10 -14.89
C TRP A 12 17.86 16.78 -14.14
N THR A 13 16.87 17.66 -14.26
CA THR A 13 15.55 17.51 -13.61
C THR A 13 14.46 17.88 -14.60
N ASN A 14 13.44 17.02 -14.78
CA ASN A 14 12.28 17.28 -15.64
C ASN A 14 12.65 17.79 -17.05
N GLN A 15 13.58 17.10 -17.71
CA GLN A 15 14.06 17.45 -19.06
C GLN A 15 14.72 18.83 -19.20
N LYS A 16 15.02 19.50 -18.09
CA LYS A 16 15.75 20.76 -18.04
C LYS A 16 17.05 20.56 -17.27
N CYS A 17 18.12 21.15 -17.79
CA CYS A 17 19.38 21.19 -17.06
C CYS A 17 19.49 22.50 -16.28
N LEU A 18 19.64 22.39 -14.95
CA LEU A 18 19.66 23.51 -14.01
C LEU A 18 20.98 23.52 -13.25
N CYS A 19 21.46 24.69 -12.86
CA CYS A 19 22.56 24.83 -11.93
C CYS A 19 22.03 24.88 -10.50
N ARG A 20 22.65 24.13 -9.60
CA ARG A 20 22.30 24.10 -8.19
C ARG A 20 23.52 24.37 -7.34
N LYS A 21 23.38 25.18 -6.29
CA LYS A 21 24.41 25.33 -5.24
C LYS A 21 24.86 23.99 -4.70
N ILE A 22 26.17 23.77 -4.76
CA ILE A 22 26.89 22.73 -4.06
C ILE A 22 26.85 23.12 -2.59
N ASN A 23 26.02 22.42 -1.82
CA ASN A 23 26.01 22.61 -0.38
C ASN A 23 27.24 21.89 0.20
N ASN A 24 28.02 22.61 0.99
CA ASN A 24 29.14 22.01 1.71
C ASN A 24 28.58 21.11 2.82
N CYS A 25 28.57 19.80 2.59
CA CYS A 25 27.97 18.82 3.48
C CYS A 25 28.92 18.32 4.58
N GLY A 26 29.91 19.13 4.93
CA GLY A 26 30.91 18.84 5.94
C GLY A 26 32.31 18.76 5.34
N VAL A 27 33.31 18.81 6.21
CA VAL A 27 34.73 18.71 5.85
C VAL A 27 35.24 17.38 6.41
N PRO A 28 35.75 16.47 5.58
CA PRO A 28 36.29 15.21 6.05
C PRO A 28 37.24 15.38 7.24
N PRO A 29 37.14 14.53 8.28
CA PRO A 29 36.27 13.35 8.41
C PRO A 29 34.88 13.65 9.01
N VAL A 30 34.54 14.92 9.26
CA VAL A 30 33.31 15.32 9.98
C VAL A 30 32.24 15.76 8.97
N CYS A 31 31.23 14.91 8.79
CA CYS A 31 30.10 15.18 7.90
C CYS A 31 28.91 15.77 8.66
N VAL A 32 28.08 16.56 7.95
CA VAL A 32 26.80 16.99 8.52
C VAL A 32 25.83 15.80 8.65
N THR A 33 24.87 15.91 9.56
CA THR A 33 23.82 14.91 9.75
C THR A 33 23.12 14.59 8.42
N GLY A 34 23.10 13.31 8.07
CA GLY A 34 22.57 12.84 6.78
C GLY A 34 23.64 12.45 5.77
N ARG A 35 24.92 12.63 6.08
CA ARG A 35 26.05 12.26 5.22
C ARG A 35 27.09 11.43 5.97
N ARG A 36 27.80 10.60 5.22
CA ARG A 36 28.90 9.76 5.71
C ARG A 36 29.94 9.53 4.62
N GLY A 37 30.95 8.74 4.95
CA GLY A 37 32.04 8.39 4.04
C GLY A 37 33.18 9.41 4.14
N SER A 38 34.33 9.05 3.54
CA SER A 38 35.56 9.84 3.60
C SER A 38 35.46 11.20 2.91
N GLN A 39 34.43 11.43 2.10
CA GLN A 39 34.20 12.68 1.36
C GLN A 39 32.84 13.33 1.69
N CYS A 40 32.10 12.83 2.69
CA CYS A 40 30.77 13.32 3.05
C CYS A 40 29.75 13.35 1.90
N ASP A 41 29.96 12.50 0.90
CA ASP A 41 29.17 12.40 -0.31
C ASP A 41 28.11 11.29 -0.21
N GLN A 42 28.38 10.24 0.56
CA GLN A 42 27.46 9.13 0.74
C GLN A 42 26.28 9.50 1.64
N PRO A 43 25.06 9.04 1.31
CA PRO A 43 23.92 9.23 2.18
C PRO A 43 24.08 8.45 3.49
N ASP A 44 23.65 9.08 4.58
CA ASP A 44 23.44 8.44 5.87
C ASP A 44 21.97 8.60 6.30
N CYS A 45 21.22 7.50 6.28
CA CYS A 45 19.80 7.50 6.64
C CYS A 45 19.55 7.18 8.12
N TRP A 46 20.54 7.32 9.01
CA TRP A 46 20.34 7.09 10.44
C TRP A 46 19.09 7.81 10.98
N PRO A 47 18.24 7.14 11.79
CA PRO A 47 18.38 5.80 12.36
C PRO A 47 17.87 4.65 11.46
N CYS A 48 17.46 4.94 10.23
CA CYS A 48 16.93 3.94 9.28
C CYS A 48 18.06 3.12 8.64
N GLN A 49 18.60 2.15 9.38
CA GLN A 49 19.66 1.28 8.88
C GLN A 49 19.19 0.52 7.64
N GLY A 50 19.83 0.79 6.50
CA GLY A 50 19.50 0.17 5.22
C GLY A 50 18.04 0.38 4.74
N CYS A 51 17.35 1.41 5.23
CA CYS A 51 15.92 1.63 4.94
C CYS A 51 15.06 0.37 5.15
N SER A 52 15.33 -0.35 6.26
CA SER A 52 14.68 -1.61 6.63
C SER A 52 14.76 -2.72 5.56
N GLY A 53 15.68 -2.61 4.60
CA GLY A 53 15.77 -3.52 3.44
C GLY A 53 14.72 -3.24 2.34
N ASN A 54 13.84 -2.28 2.56
CA ASN A 54 12.65 -2.01 1.75
C ASN A 54 12.73 -0.69 0.97
N GLY A 55 13.92 -0.11 0.88
CA GLY A 55 14.14 1.17 0.21
C GLY A 55 15.59 1.38 -0.16
N VAL A 56 15.86 2.54 -0.75
CA VAL A 56 17.20 3.02 -1.07
C VAL A 56 17.44 4.30 -0.29
N CYS A 57 18.57 4.40 0.38
CA CYS A 57 18.98 5.60 1.08
C CYS A 57 19.48 6.62 0.05
N VAL A 58 18.82 7.77 -0.04
CA VAL A 58 19.10 8.80 -1.04
C VAL A 58 19.33 10.15 -0.39
N THR A 59 20.21 10.95 -0.98
CA THR A 59 20.48 12.31 -0.55
C THR A 59 19.55 13.30 -1.25
N ASP A 60 19.14 14.36 -0.56
CA ASP A 60 18.56 15.53 -1.20
C ASP A 60 19.61 16.64 -1.43
N SER A 61 19.17 17.72 -2.08
CA SER A 61 20.00 18.88 -2.36
C SER A 61 20.53 19.58 -1.12
N SER A 62 19.91 19.42 0.04
CA SER A 62 20.18 20.15 1.29
C SER A 62 21.08 19.40 2.26
N CYS A 63 21.93 18.50 1.76
CA CYS A 63 22.78 17.58 2.53
C CYS A 63 22.03 16.56 3.40
N ARG A 64 20.69 16.58 3.41
CA ARG A 64 19.91 15.59 4.16
C ARG A 64 19.82 14.30 3.37
N SER A 65 19.49 13.23 4.09
CA SER A 65 19.19 11.94 3.50
C SER A 65 17.85 11.42 3.97
N ARG A 66 17.19 10.65 3.11
CA ARG A 66 15.92 10.00 3.39
C ARG A 66 15.86 8.64 2.70
N CYS A 67 14.98 7.79 3.19
CA CYS A 67 14.66 6.55 2.50
C CYS A 67 13.69 6.82 1.35
N LEU A 68 14.03 6.32 0.17
CA LEU A 68 13.12 6.17 -0.96
C LEU A 68 12.61 4.73 -0.94
N CYS A 69 11.36 4.54 -0.54
CA CYS A 69 10.78 3.21 -0.38
C CYS A 69 10.50 2.54 -1.72
N ARG A 70 10.73 1.23 -1.77
CA ARG A 70 10.28 0.37 -2.87
C ARG A 70 8.76 0.38 -2.95
N ARG A 71 8.23 -0.03 -4.11
CA ARG A 71 6.78 -0.23 -4.30
C ARG A 71 6.25 -1.07 -3.13
N ARG A 72 5.08 -0.68 -2.60
CA ARG A 72 4.40 -1.28 -1.42
C ARG A 72 4.98 -1.00 -0.05
N TRP A 73 6.00 -0.14 0.08
CA TRP A 73 6.50 0.28 1.39
C TRP A 73 6.29 1.77 1.64
N GLN A 74 6.16 2.12 2.92
CA GLN A 74 5.97 3.46 3.41
C GLN A 74 6.54 3.61 4.82
N GLY A 75 6.50 4.83 5.34
CA GLY A 75 7.15 5.17 6.59
C GLY A 75 8.51 5.81 6.40
N ARG A 76 9.05 6.35 7.49
CA ARG A 76 10.30 7.13 7.48
C ARG A 76 11.49 6.25 7.06
N CYS A 77 11.46 4.99 7.47
CA CYS A 77 12.49 3.99 7.24
C CYS A 77 12.02 2.87 6.29
N CYS A 78 10.89 3.05 5.59
CA CYS A 78 10.26 1.99 4.79
C CYS A 78 9.90 0.75 5.60
N GLU A 79 9.53 0.97 6.87
CA GLU A 79 9.25 -0.06 7.86
C GLU A 79 7.80 -0.58 7.81
N ARG A 80 6.92 0.11 7.06
CA ARG A 80 5.50 -0.23 6.99
C ARG A 80 5.11 -0.63 5.57
N ARG A 81 4.39 -1.73 5.43
CA ARG A 81 3.78 -2.12 4.16
C ARG A 81 2.57 -1.23 3.88
N ARG A 82 2.39 -0.82 2.64
CA ARG A 82 1.17 -0.13 2.19
C ARG A 82 -0.01 -1.10 2.20
N ARG A 83 -1.23 -0.59 2.37
CA ARG A 83 -2.48 -1.36 2.22
C ARG A 83 -2.66 -1.75 0.75
N ILE A 84 -3.09 -2.97 0.46
CA ILE A 84 -3.40 -3.40 -0.91
C ILE A 84 -4.76 -2.80 -1.26
N CYS A 85 -4.87 -2.18 -2.43
CA CYS A 85 -6.15 -1.77 -2.97
C CYS A 85 -6.44 -2.60 -4.20
N MET A 86 -7.63 -3.22 -4.25
CA MET A 86 -8.25 -3.62 -5.51
C MET A 86 -9.14 -2.45 -5.93
N CYS A 87 -8.51 -1.49 -6.61
CA CYS A 87 -9.09 -0.18 -6.92
C CYS A 87 -9.70 -0.24 -8.33
N GLY A 88 -11.03 -0.38 -8.40
CA GLY A 88 -11.81 -0.70 -9.60
C GLY A 88 -12.01 -2.20 -9.74
N ASP A 89 -13.07 -2.61 -10.44
CA ASP A 89 -13.63 -3.95 -10.28
C ASP A 89 -13.54 -4.80 -11.57
N PRO A 90 -12.67 -5.85 -11.63
CA PRO A 90 -11.49 -6.09 -10.80
C PRO A 90 -10.21 -5.53 -11.44
N HIS A 91 -9.56 -4.59 -10.76
CA HIS A 91 -8.14 -4.29 -10.94
C HIS A 91 -7.38 -4.89 -9.77
N LEU A 92 -6.51 -5.85 -10.05
CA LEU A 92 -5.88 -6.69 -9.04
C LEU A 92 -4.45 -6.23 -8.76
N GLU A 93 -3.99 -6.43 -7.54
CA GLU A 93 -2.61 -6.14 -7.15
C GLU A 93 -2.07 -7.31 -6.31
N THR A 94 -0.90 -7.84 -6.67
CA THR A 94 -0.22 -8.88 -5.91
C THR A 94 0.33 -8.32 -4.59
N LEU A 95 0.70 -9.19 -3.64
CA LEU A 95 1.21 -8.74 -2.34
C LEU A 95 2.47 -7.87 -2.46
N ASP A 96 3.34 -8.17 -3.43
CA ASP A 96 4.56 -7.41 -3.76
C ASP A 96 4.30 -6.19 -4.67
N GLY A 97 3.04 -5.97 -5.06
CA GLY A 97 2.56 -4.74 -5.67
C GLY A 97 2.55 -4.72 -7.18
N ILE A 98 2.48 -5.88 -7.83
CA ILE A 98 2.32 -5.95 -9.27
C ILE A 98 0.83 -5.79 -9.56
N GLU A 99 0.48 -4.72 -10.26
CA GLU A 99 -0.88 -4.47 -10.76
C GLU A 99 -1.11 -5.29 -12.03
N PHE A 100 -2.29 -5.90 -12.14
CA PHE A 100 -2.71 -6.66 -13.30
C PHE A 100 -4.23 -6.73 -13.43
N ASP A 101 -4.69 -6.96 -14.66
CA ASP A 101 -6.10 -7.19 -14.96
C ASP A 101 -6.37 -8.66 -15.25
N TYR A 102 -7.50 -9.16 -14.77
CA TYR A 102 -7.96 -10.52 -15.01
C TYR A 102 -9.47 -10.54 -15.20
N PHE A 103 -9.93 -11.01 -16.36
CA PHE A 103 -11.34 -10.99 -16.77
C PHE A 103 -12.03 -12.35 -16.66
N GLY A 104 -11.45 -13.29 -15.90
CA GLY A 104 -12.01 -14.62 -15.75
C GLY A 104 -13.28 -14.62 -14.91
N ILE A 105 -14.21 -15.49 -15.27
CA ILE A 105 -15.48 -15.69 -14.56
C ILE A 105 -15.41 -16.98 -13.76
N GLY A 106 -15.79 -16.94 -12.49
CA GLY A 106 -15.73 -18.10 -11.62
C GLY A 106 -15.29 -17.76 -10.19
N GLU A 107 -14.83 -18.78 -9.49
CA GLU A 107 -14.35 -18.68 -8.10
C GLU A 107 -12.86 -18.97 -8.05
N PHE A 108 -12.12 -18.07 -7.41
CA PHE A 108 -10.66 -18.12 -7.38
C PHE A 108 -10.16 -17.90 -5.97
N TRP A 109 -9.05 -18.55 -5.65
CA TRP A 109 -8.29 -18.22 -4.45
C TRP A 109 -7.55 -16.90 -4.68
N ASN A 110 -7.86 -15.88 -3.88
CA ASN A 110 -7.13 -14.63 -3.88
C ASN A 110 -5.83 -14.77 -3.07
N CYS A 111 -5.94 -15.30 -1.86
CA CYS A 111 -4.79 -15.67 -1.04
C CYS A 111 -5.16 -16.81 -0.09
N LYS A 112 -4.16 -17.60 0.30
CA LYS A 112 -4.31 -18.73 1.21
C LYS A 112 -3.04 -18.90 2.03
N SER A 113 -3.19 -19.05 3.33
CA SER A 113 -2.09 -19.41 4.24
C SER A 113 -1.63 -20.85 4.00
N ILE A 114 -0.36 -21.13 4.27
CA ILE A 114 0.18 -22.50 4.21
C ILE A 114 -0.44 -23.37 5.30
N ALA A 115 -0.61 -22.82 6.51
CA ALA A 115 -1.23 -23.49 7.65
C ALA A 115 -2.74 -23.73 7.48
N ASN A 116 -3.36 -23.14 6.44
CA ASN A 116 -4.79 -23.24 6.15
C ASN A 116 -5.69 -22.72 7.28
N ASP A 117 -5.17 -21.79 8.08
CA ASP A 117 -5.87 -21.05 9.15
C ASP A 117 -6.42 -19.69 8.66
N PHE A 118 -5.91 -19.22 7.53
CA PHE A 118 -6.41 -18.07 6.79
C PHE A 118 -6.58 -18.37 5.30
N GLY A 119 -7.64 -17.86 4.69
CA GLY A 119 -7.78 -17.88 3.23
C GLY A 119 -8.91 -17.00 2.73
N MET A 120 -8.76 -16.47 1.52
CA MET A 120 -9.72 -15.63 0.84
C MET A 120 -10.01 -16.19 -0.54
N GLN A 121 -11.27 -16.47 -0.80
CA GLN A 121 -11.79 -16.75 -2.13
C GLN A 121 -12.60 -15.56 -2.63
N ILE A 122 -12.50 -15.30 -3.92
CA ILE A 122 -13.24 -14.25 -4.62
C ILE A 122 -14.02 -14.87 -5.77
N ARG A 123 -15.26 -14.42 -5.95
CA ARG A 123 -16.10 -14.81 -7.08
C ARG A 123 -16.25 -13.63 -8.03
N PHE A 124 -15.89 -13.85 -9.28
CA PHE A 124 -16.12 -12.91 -10.37
C PHE A 124 -17.32 -13.35 -11.23
N PHE A 125 -18.20 -12.41 -11.54
CA PHE A 125 -19.34 -12.61 -12.44
C PHE A 125 -19.25 -11.70 -13.66
N ALA A 126 -19.88 -12.12 -14.76
CA ALA A 126 -19.88 -11.35 -16.00
C ALA A 126 -20.90 -10.21 -15.94
N TYR A 127 -20.49 -9.01 -16.35
CA TYR A 127 -21.36 -7.85 -16.46
C TYR A 127 -20.86 -6.92 -17.57
N ASN A 128 -21.70 -6.63 -18.57
CA ASN A 128 -21.43 -5.68 -19.66
C ASN A 128 -20.04 -5.81 -20.31
N GLY A 129 -19.58 -7.03 -20.55
CA GLY A 129 -18.27 -7.29 -21.17
C GLY A 129 -17.08 -7.18 -20.23
N ALA A 130 -17.30 -6.97 -18.93
CA ALA A 130 -16.31 -7.03 -17.86
C ALA A 130 -16.62 -8.17 -16.88
N SER A 131 -15.64 -8.50 -16.04
CA SER A 131 -15.86 -9.23 -14.79
C SER A 131 -16.10 -8.22 -13.67
N LEU A 132 -16.92 -8.56 -12.67
CA LEU A 132 -17.11 -7.79 -11.44
C LEU A 132 -17.04 -8.71 -10.23
N THR A 133 -16.68 -8.17 -9.07
CA THR A 133 -16.61 -8.90 -7.80
C THR A 133 -18.01 -9.07 -7.24
N GLY A 134 -18.51 -10.31 -7.25
CA GLY A 134 -19.85 -10.63 -6.74
C GLY A 134 -19.85 -11.20 -5.33
N ALA A 135 -18.75 -11.84 -4.92
CA ALA A 135 -18.67 -12.38 -3.58
C ALA A 135 -17.22 -12.52 -3.10
N VAL A 136 -17.06 -12.48 -1.78
CA VAL A 136 -15.84 -12.81 -1.07
C VAL A 136 -16.18 -13.80 0.04
N ALA A 137 -15.39 -14.86 0.16
CA ALA A 137 -15.45 -15.80 1.27
C ALA A 137 -14.09 -15.86 1.97
N LEU A 138 -14.11 -15.83 3.29
CA LEU A 138 -12.94 -15.73 4.15
C LEU A 138 -12.97 -16.86 5.18
N LYS A 139 -11.86 -17.58 5.32
CA LYS A 139 -11.56 -18.40 6.49
C LYS A 139 -10.69 -17.56 7.44
N LEU A 140 -11.20 -17.31 8.64
CA LEU A 140 -10.57 -16.47 9.67
C LEU A 140 -10.48 -17.28 10.98
N ALA A 141 -9.39 -18.03 11.14
CA ALA A 141 -9.25 -19.04 12.19
C ALA A 141 -10.43 -20.04 12.13
N ASP A 142 -11.27 -20.06 13.16
CA ASP A 142 -12.42 -20.96 13.26
C ASP A 142 -13.69 -20.43 12.58
N ASN A 143 -13.65 -19.18 12.08
CA ASN A 143 -14.81 -18.55 11.46
C ASN A 143 -14.75 -18.63 9.93
N VAL A 144 -15.93 -18.76 9.33
CA VAL A 144 -16.14 -18.54 7.89
C VAL A 144 -17.01 -17.32 7.71
N VAL A 145 -16.49 -16.32 7.00
CA VAL A 145 -17.20 -15.08 6.71
C VAL A 145 -17.48 -15.02 5.21
N THR A 146 -18.73 -14.79 4.82
CA THR A 146 -19.09 -14.62 3.40
C THR A 146 -19.78 -13.29 3.20
N ILE A 147 -19.33 -12.55 2.20
CA ILE A 147 -19.91 -11.29 1.76
C ILE A 147 -20.36 -11.51 0.31
N THR A 148 -21.65 -11.36 0.04
CA THR A 148 -22.22 -11.60 -1.30
C THR A 148 -23.04 -10.40 -1.74
N THR A 149 -22.91 -9.98 -2.98
CA THR A 149 -23.85 -9.03 -3.59
C THR A 149 -25.22 -9.69 -3.77
N PRO A 150 -26.32 -8.95 -3.57
CA PRO A 150 -27.65 -9.44 -3.94
C PRO A 150 -27.73 -9.74 -5.45
N PRO A 151 -28.53 -10.73 -5.88
CA PRO A 151 -28.73 -11.02 -7.32
C PRO A 151 -29.29 -9.84 -8.12
N VAL A 152 -30.09 -9.01 -7.44
CA VAL A 152 -30.61 -7.74 -7.94
C VAL A 152 -30.36 -6.72 -6.82
N SER A 153 -29.65 -5.65 -7.14
CA SER A 153 -29.26 -4.61 -6.19
C SER A 153 -29.68 -3.24 -6.70
N LEU A 154 -30.27 -2.42 -5.83
CA LEU A 154 -30.54 -1.00 -6.05
C LEU A 154 -29.39 -0.14 -5.48
N PRO A 155 -29.24 1.11 -5.94
CA PRO A 155 -28.34 2.06 -5.31
C PRO A 155 -28.63 2.18 -3.81
N GLY A 156 -27.63 1.90 -2.97
CA GLY A 156 -27.75 1.92 -1.50
C GLY A 156 -27.96 0.56 -0.85
N ASP A 157 -28.20 -0.51 -1.61
CA ASP A 157 -28.27 -1.86 -1.06
C ASP A 157 -26.92 -2.30 -0.47
N LEU A 158 -26.97 -2.85 0.74
CA LEU A 158 -25.80 -3.42 1.40
C LEU A 158 -25.57 -4.87 0.91
N PRO A 159 -24.31 -5.32 0.86
CA PRO A 159 -24.03 -6.73 0.62
C PRO A 159 -24.61 -7.59 1.74
N ARG A 160 -24.80 -8.89 1.50
CA ARG A 160 -25.21 -9.83 2.56
C ARG A 160 -23.97 -10.37 3.25
N LEU A 161 -23.80 -10.05 4.52
CA LEU A 161 -22.77 -10.64 5.39
C LEU A 161 -23.32 -11.88 6.11
N ARG A 162 -22.61 -13.00 6.04
CA ARG A 162 -22.84 -14.16 6.90
C ARG A 162 -21.57 -14.51 7.66
N ILE A 163 -21.74 -14.88 8.92
CA ILE A 163 -20.68 -15.42 9.78
C ILE A 163 -21.13 -16.83 10.18
N ASN A 164 -20.32 -17.84 9.84
CA ASN A 164 -20.61 -19.26 10.05
C ASN A 164 -21.99 -19.67 9.49
N GLY A 165 -22.35 -19.10 8.34
CA GLY A 165 -23.64 -19.34 7.67
C GLY A 165 -24.81 -18.48 8.19
N ALA A 166 -24.70 -17.87 9.37
CA ALA A 166 -25.75 -17.02 9.94
C ALA A 166 -25.71 -15.60 9.35
N LEU A 167 -26.87 -15.13 8.84
CA LEU A 167 -27.03 -13.79 8.30
C LEU A 167 -26.87 -12.74 9.41
N GLN A 168 -26.05 -11.73 9.14
CA GLN A 168 -25.83 -10.60 10.03
C GLN A 168 -26.63 -9.39 9.56
N ASN A 169 -27.18 -8.64 10.50
CA ASN A 169 -27.72 -7.32 10.22
C ASN A 169 -26.54 -6.35 10.10
N LEU A 170 -26.40 -5.73 8.94
CA LEU A 170 -25.34 -4.77 8.67
C LEU A 170 -25.85 -3.35 8.88
N SER A 171 -25.07 -2.58 9.63
CA SER A 171 -25.17 -1.14 9.72
C SER A 171 -23.85 -0.50 9.26
N THR A 172 -23.92 0.72 8.74
CA THR A 172 -22.71 1.49 8.46
C THR A 172 -21.97 1.78 9.77
N HIS A 173 -20.66 1.52 9.77
CA HIS A 173 -19.71 1.58 10.90
C HIS A 173 -19.66 0.35 11.81
N ASP A 174 -20.30 -0.76 11.43
CA ASP A 174 -20.09 -2.02 12.14
C ASP A 174 -18.63 -2.48 12.05
N ILE A 175 -18.10 -2.96 13.18
CA ILE A 175 -16.79 -3.59 13.29
C ILE A 175 -16.99 -5.00 13.83
N PHE A 176 -16.62 -6.00 13.03
CA PHE A 176 -16.57 -7.39 13.45
C PHE A 176 -15.12 -7.78 13.70
N ALA A 177 -14.85 -8.42 14.83
CA ALA A 177 -13.52 -8.88 15.18
C ALA A 177 -13.42 -10.41 15.18
N PHE A 178 -12.30 -10.93 14.69
CA PHE A 178 -12.02 -12.35 14.55
C PHE A 178 -10.60 -12.63 15.04
N ALA A 179 -10.34 -13.90 15.39
CA ALA A 179 -9.03 -14.39 15.81
C ALA A 179 -8.40 -13.51 16.91
N ASN A 180 -9.11 -13.33 18.03
CA ASN A 180 -8.67 -12.52 19.19
C ASN A 180 -8.27 -11.09 18.79
N ASP A 181 -9.14 -10.40 18.06
CA ASP A 181 -8.97 -9.01 17.57
C ASP A 181 -7.81 -8.78 16.58
N SER A 182 -7.14 -9.82 16.13
CA SER A 182 -6.07 -9.72 15.13
C SER A 182 -6.60 -9.42 13.72
N ILE A 183 -7.87 -9.74 13.46
CA ILE A 183 -8.54 -9.46 12.18
C ILE A 183 -9.82 -8.69 12.45
N LYS A 184 -9.97 -7.55 11.78
CA LYS A 184 -11.16 -6.70 11.85
C LYS A 184 -11.78 -6.52 10.47
N LEU A 185 -13.08 -6.80 10.39
CA LEU A 185 -13.91 -6.44 9.25
C LEU A 185 -14.65 -5.15 9.61
N ASN A 186 -14.27 -4.06 8.95
CA ASN A 186 -14.90 -2.77 9.14
C ASN A 186 -15.83 -2.46 7.97
N VAL A 187 -17.07 -2.10 8.26
CA VAL A 187 -18.11 -1.82 7.26
C VAL A 187 -18.30 -0.32 7.14
N PHE A 188 -18.01 0.25 5.97
CA PHE A 188 -18.17 1.69 5.73
C PHE A 188 -18.89 1.96 4.43
N ASN A 189 -19.71 3.01 4.41
CA ASN A 189 -20.24 3.55 3.16
C ASN A 189 -19.22 4.53 2.57
N PRO A 190 -18.67 4.26 1.37
CA PRO A 190 -17.66 5.12 0.76
C PRO A 190 -18.14 6.56 0.52
N GLY A 191 -19.45 6.81 0.40
CA GLY A 191 -20.02 8.16 0.26
C GLY A 191 -19.93 9.02 1.53
N ASN A 192 -19.73 8.40 2.69
CA ASN A 192 -19.61 9.08 3.99
C ASN A 192 -18.18 9.01 4.56
N ARG A 193 -17.20 8.62 3.76
CA ARG A 193 -15.83 8.39 4.22
C ARG A 193 -15.21 9.71 4.67
N THR A 194 -14.80 9.77 5.93
CA THR A 194 -13.94 10.84 6.45
C THR A 194 -12.48 10.39 6.41
N ASP A 195 -11.53 11.31 6.31
CA ASP A 195 -10.09 10.97 6.24
C ASP A 195 -9.62 10.13 7.44
N SER A 196 -10.32 10.20 8.59
CA SER A 196 -10.07 9.41 9.80
C SER A 196 -10.35 7.90 9.66
N ASP A 197 -11.22 7.48 8.73
CA ASP A 197 -11.61 6.06 8.56
C ASP A 197 -10.53 5.23 7.85
N SER A 198 -9.45 5.88 7.42
CA SER A 198 -8.30 5.25 6.76
C SER A 198 -7.18 4.81 7.72
N VAL A 199 -7.32 5.10 9.03
CA VAL A 199 -6.22 5.00 10.01
C VAL A 199 -6.36 3.84 11.01
N GLN A 200 -7.52 3.19 11.15
CA GLN A 200 -7.65 1.98 11.97
C GLN A 200 -7.33 0.68 11.22
#